data_AF-A0AAU9CSY4-F1
#
_entry.id   AF-A0AAU9CSY4-F1
#
_cell.length_a   1.000
_cell.length_b   1.000
_cell.length_c   1.000
_cell.angle_alpha   90.00
_cell.angle_beta   90.00
_cell.angle_gamma   90.00
#
_symmetry.space_group_name_H-M   'P 1'
#
loop_
_entity.id
_entity.type
_entity.pdbx_description
1 polymer ?
#
loop_
_entity_poly.entity_id
_entity_poly.type
_entity_poly.pdbx_seq_one_letter_code
_entity_poly.pdbx_strand_id
1 'polypeptide(L)'
;MQMAIDNVKVRKQGNSLSINLTKKLNLKEGQELYLYRNKLGFITLVPKLPNLYKTATKEELENMDPDGLAKSTPITESNLNVD
;
A
#
# COMPACT_ATOMS: atom_id res chain seq x y z
N MET A 1 -7.75 2.67 21.58
CA MET A 1 -7.86 3.01 20.14
C MET A 1 -9.21 2.52 19.65
N GLN A 2 -10.15 3.44 19.36
CA GLN A 2 -11.50 3.08 18.94
C GLN A 2 -11.49 2.69 17.46
N MET A 3 -11.83 1.45 17.13
CA MET A 3 -12.09 1.08 15.74
C MET A 3 -13.45 1.67 15.33
N ALA A 4 -13.44 2.62 14.40
CA ALA A 4 -14.67 3.14 13.81
C ALA A 4 -15.16 2.16 12.74
N ILE A 5 -16.21 1.40 13.06
CA ILE A 5 -16.91 0.55 12.08
C ILE A 5 -18.01 1.39 11.42
N ASP A 6 -17.93 1.51 10.09
CA ASP A 6 -18.98 2.09 9.26
C ASP A 6 -19.62 1.02 8.39
N ASN A 7 -20.95 1.06 8.28
CA ASN A 7 -21.66 0.33 7.25
C ASN A 7 -21.68 1.17 5.97
N VAL A 8 -21.05 0.67 4.91
CA VAL A 8 -21.02 1.31 3.59
C VAL A 8 -21.71 0.45 2.56
N LYS A 9 -22.33 1.09 1.57
CA LYS A 9 -23.00 0.40 0.46
C LYS A 9 -22.19 0.54 -0.82
N VAL A 10 -21.93 -0.58 -1.48
CA VAL A 10 -21.30 -0.62 -2.81
C VAL A 10 -22.26 -0.05 -3.85
N ARG A 11 -21.72 0.72 -4.78
CA ARG A 11 -22.48 1.35 -5.87
C ARG A 11 -21.84 1.03 -7.21
N LYS A 12 -22.65 0.96 -8.27
CA LYS A 12 -22.18 0.86 -9.65
C LYS A 12 -21.84 2.26 -10.16
N GLN A 13 -20.67 2.40 -10.77
CA GLN A 13 -20.22 3.63 -11.40
C GLN A 13 -19.66 3.28 -12.79
N GLY A 14 -20.46 3.48 -13.83
CA GLY A 14 -20.11 3.01 -15.17
C GLY A 14 -19.91 1.49 -15.20
N ASN A 15 -18.71 1.05 -15.58
CA ASN A 15 -18.32 -0.36 -15.61
C ASN A 15 -17.59 -0.84 -14.32
N SER A 16 -17.55 -0.03 -13.27
CA SER A 16 -16.88 -0.38 -12.01
C SER A 16 -17.82 -0.34 -10.81
N LEU A 17 -17.32 -0.83 -9.68
CA LEU A 17 -17.96 -0.72 -8.38
C LEU A 17 -17.16 0.25 -7.51
N SER A 18 -17.86 1.08 -6.75
CA SER A 18 -17.25 2.04 -5.81
C SER A 18 -17.93 2.00 -4.45
N ILE A 19 -17.16 2.36 -3.42
CA ILE A 19 -17.64 2.61 -2.06
C ILE A 19 -17.30 4.04 -1.67
N ASN A 20 -18.16 4.67 -0.89
CA ASN A 20 -17.87 5.97 -0.31
C ASN A 20 -17.12 5.77 1.01
N LEU A 21 -15.91 6.30 1.09
CA LEU A 21 -15.11 6.32 2.31
C LEU A 21 -15.40 7.63 3.07
N THR A 22 -15.66 7.52 4.37
CA THR A 22 -16.00 8.66 5.22
C THR A 22 -14.75 9.49 5.55
N LYS A 23 -14.88 10.82 5.63
CA LYS A 23 -13.73 11.73 5.88
C LYS A 23 -12.99 11.47 7.20
N LYS A 24 -13.64 10.85 8.18
CA LYS A 24 -13.02 10.46 9.46
C LYS A 24 -11.89 9.42 9.31
N LEU A 25 -11.79 8.78 8.15
CA LEU A 25 -10.67 7.88 7.81
C LEU A 25 -9.39 8.64 7.43
N ASN A 26 -9.42 9.98 7.39
CA ASN A 26 -8.28 10.86 7.09
C ASN A 26 -7.57 10.55 5.76
N LEU A 27 -8.29 9.99 4.80
CA LEU A 27 -7.82 9.80 3.43
C LEU A 27 -7.96 11.09 2.64
N LYS A 28 -6.98 11.37 1.78
CA LYS A 28 -6.98 12.55 0.90
C LYS A 28 -7.49 12.18 -0.49
N GLU A 29 -8.10 13.14 -1.16
CA GLU A 29 -8.44 13.00 -2.57
C GLU A 29 -7.17 12.75 -3.40
N GLY A 30 -7.25 11.84 -4.38
CA GLY A 30 -6.11 11.45 -5.21
C GLY A 30 -5.07 10.54 -4.55
N GLN A 31 -5.27 10.14 -3.29
CA GLN A 31 -4.37 9.22 -2.59
C GLN A 31 -4.44 7.80 -3.16
N GLU A 32 -3.29 7.24 -3.54
CA GLU A 32 -3.18 5.84 -3.95
C GLU A 32 -3.19 4.89 -2.75
N LEU A 33 -3.90 3.76 -2.91
CA LEU A 33 -4.03 2.72 -1.92
C LEU A 33 -3.77 1.35 -2.57
N TYR A 34 -3.07 0.47 -1.86
CA TYR A 34 -3.06 -0.95 -2.18
C TYR A 34 -4.39 -1.56 -1.74
N LEU A 35 -4.97 -2.42 -2.58
CA LEU A 35 -6.16 -3.20 -2.29
C LEU A 35 -5.80 -4.67 -2.33
N TYR A 36 -6.04 -5.38 -1.22
CA TYR A 36 -5.94 -6.84 -1.20
C TYR A 36 -7.19 -7.44 -0.57
N ARG A 37 -7.55 -8.62 -1.08
CA ARG A 37 -8.63 -9.46 -0.54
C ARG A 37 -8.01 -10.76 -0.05
N ASN A 38 -8.18 -11.06 1.23
CA ASN A 38 -7.71 -12.33 1.77
C ASN A 38 -8.73 -13.47 1.54
N LYS A 39 -8.33 -14.70 1.86
CA LYS A 39 -9.15 -15.93 1.69
C LYS A 39 -10.46 -15.90 2.48
N LEU A 40 -10.53 -15.16 3.59
CA LEU A 40 -11.72 -15.00 4.41
C LEU A 40 -12.66 -13.91 3.88
N GLY A 41 -12.29 -13.23 2.78
CA GLY A 41 -13.10 -12.21 2.15
C GLY A 41 -12.92 -10.80 2.73
N PHE A 42 -12.03 -10.59 3.69
CA PHE A 42 -11.70 -9.25 4.15
C PHE A 42 -10.98 -8.47 3.05
N ILE A 43 -11.50 -7.29 2.77
CA ILE A 43 -10.87 -6.31 1.88
C ILE A 43 -10.10 -5.33 2.77
N THR A 44 -8.82 -5.17 2.51
CA THR A 44 -8.00 -4.18 3.22
C THR A 44 -7.47 -3.17 2.23
N LEU A 45 -7.51 -1.90 2.65
CA LEU A 45 -6.98 -0.76 1.93
C LEU A 45 -5.80 -0.21 2.72
N VAL A 46 -4.62 -0.17 2.09
CA VAL A 46 -3.40 0.32 2.74
C VAL A 46 -2.88 1.52 1.94
N PRO A 47 -2.73 2.70 2.56
CA PRO A 47 -2.09 3.85 1.94
C PRO A 47 -0.74 3.49 1.34
N LYS A 48 -0.53 3.82 0.07
CA LYS A 48 0.80 3.72 -0.51
C LYS A 48 1.66 4.84 0.05
N LEU A 49 2.73 4.47 0.74
CA LEU A 49 3.69 5.46 1.22
C LEU A 49 4.43 6.06 0.02
N PRO A 50 4.71 7.38 0.05
CA PRO A 50 5.63 7.98 -0.90
C PRO A 50 6.94 7.21 -0.89
N ASN A 51 7.50 6.92 -2.06
CA ASN A 51 8.82 6.31 -2.13
C ASN A 51 9.84 7.33 -1.59
N LEU A 52 10.34 7.08 -0.37
CA LEU A 52 11.33 7.94 0.28
C LEU A 52 12.65 8.01 -0.50
N TYR A 53 12.91 7.03 -1.35
CA TYR A 53 14.11 6.92 -2.18
C TYR A 53 13.95 7.60 -3.56
N LYS A 54 12.78 8.15 -3.90
CA LYS A 54 12.58 8.83 -5.21
C LYS A 54 13.29 10.18 -5.31
N THR A 55 13.60 10.81 -4.18
CA THR A 55 14.28 12.11 -4.11
C THR A 55 15.74 12.00 -3.68
N ALA A 56 16.18 10.82 -3.25
CA ALA A 56 17.58 10.60 -2.90
C ALA A 56 18.42 10.65 -4.18
N THR A 57 19.43 11.50 -4.18
CA THR A 57 20.50 11.45 -5.18
C THR A 57 21.25 10.13 -5.06
N LYS A 58 21.93 9.73 -6.15
CA LYS A 58 22.69 8.47 -6.18
C LYS A 58 23.76 8.41 -5.07
N GLU A 59 24.35 9.57 -4.75
CA GLU A 59 25.36 9.73 -3.71
C GLU A 59 24.77 9.61 -2.29
N GLU A 60 23.54 10.12 -2.07
CA GLU A 60 22.83 9.95 -0.79
C GLU A 60 22.41 8.48 -0.56
N LEU A 61 22.04 7.75 -1.62
CA LEU A 61 21.69 6.34 -1.52
C LEU A 61 22.91 5.46 -1.20
N GLU A 62 24.07 5.79 -1.77
CA GLU A 62 25.35 5.10 -1.53
C GLU A 62 25.90 5.37 -0.10
N ASN A 63 25.64 6.56 0.46
CA ASN A 63 26.05 6.91 1.82
C ASN A 63 25.11 6.37 2.92
N MET A 64 23.86 6.03 2.60
CA MET A 64 22.90 5.47 3.56
C MET A 64 23.07 3.97 3.82
N ASP A 65 23.79 3.26 2.95
CA ASP A 65 24.10 1.83 3.08
C ASP A 65 25.60 1.57 2.79
N PRO A 66 26.50 2.01 3.69
CA PRO A 66 27.95 1.86 3.49
C PRO A 66 28.39 0.40 3.43
N ASP A 67 27.59 -0.50 4.01
CA ASP A 67 27.85 -1.95 4.05
C ASP A 67 27.25 -2.69 2.84
N GLY A 68 26.47 -2.01 2.00
CA GLY A 68 25.91 -2.55 0.75
C GLY A 68 24.91 -3.70 0.93
N LEU A 69 24.31 -3.84 2.10
CA LEU A 69 23.37 -4.92 2.43
C LEU A 69 22.06 -4.82 1.65
N ALA A 70 21.67 -3.64 1.18
CA ALA A 70 20.50 -3.45 0.32
C ALA A 70 20.70 -3.97 -1.11
N LYS A 71 21.94 -4.31 -1.50
CA LYS A 71 22.25 -4.90 -2.81
C LYS A 71 22.04 -6.41 -2.86
N SER A 72 21.81 -7.08 -1.71
CA SER A 72 21.47 -8.50 -1.72
C SER A 72 19.98 -8.69 -2.04
N THR A 73 19.74 -8.81 -3.35
CA THR A 73 18.56 -9.33 -4.05
C THR A 73 17.25 -8.53 -3.99
N PRO A 74 16.66 -8.18 -5.15
CA PRO A 74 15.23 -7.92 -5.19
C PRO A 74 14.53 -9.22 -4.81
N ILE A 75 13.73 -9.18 -3.74
CA ILE A 75 12.70 -10.19 -3.48
C ILE A 75 11.66 -10.03 -4.59
N THR A 76 11.90 -10.68 -5.72
CA THR A 76 10.85 -10.93 -6.71
C THR A 76 9.97 -12.03 -6.12
N GLU A 77 8.65 -11.93 -6.31
CA GLU A 77 7.64 -12.87 -5.80
C GLU A 77 7.88 -14.35 -6.17
N SER A 78 8.86 -14.65 -7.03
CA SER A 78 9.26 -16.01 -7.44
C SER A 78 9.95 -16.84 -6.36
N ASN A 79 10.33 -16.28 -5.21
CA ASN A 79 11.04 -17.02 -4.14
C ASN A 79 10.19 -17.30 -2.89
N LEU A 80 8.87 -17.11 -2.95
CA LEU A 80 7.95 -17.63 -1.92
C LEU A 80 7.53 -19.06 -2.26
N ASN A 81 8.49 -19.98 -2.29
CA ASN A 81 8.16 -21.40 -2.11
C ASN A 81 8.43 -21.71 -0.63
N VAL A 82 7.35 -21.70 0.15
CA VAL A 82 7.37 -22.16 1.54
C VAL A 82 6.98 -23.63 1.48
N ASP A 83 7.98 -24.51 1.52
CA ASP A 83 7.79 -25.90 1.96
C ASP A 83 7.61 -25.94 3.48
#